data_AF-A0A158KXX0-F1
#
_entry.id   AF-A0A158KXX0-F1
#
_cell.length_a   1.000
_cell.length_b   1.000
_cell.length_c   1.000
_cell.angle_alpha   90.00
_cell.angle_beta   90.00
_cell.angle_gamma   90.00
#
_symmetry.space_group_name_H-M   'P 1'
#
loop_
_entity.id
_entity.type
_entity.pdbx_description
1 polymer ?
#
loop_
_entity_poly.entity_id
_entity_poly.type
_entity_poly.pdbx_seq_one_letter_code
_entity_poly.pdbx_strand_id
1 'polypeptide(L)'
;MYDEFKHFSSEVIKKAVKEVNLVSNILVTPEYKREARRVAEIRFLVAENPQKSVYDGGDEDDQDKIRASDSFRRLTALGIGDRLAITWIQQEPARALQTAIYVEEKARKNQISGSPGGYARSIFENGNNLEISPLERLQEEKIAAAKSQEEKKKTVEAAADARARETSAAIKALSIAERRKLAAKYLADGGKGISYQNETGTFKDVLERTAYTAWLRATIAARIKA
;
A
#
# COMPACT_ATOMS: atom_id res chain seq x y z
N MET A 1 43.00 -52.94 -5.56
CA MET A 1 42.13 -53.58 -4.55
C MET A 1 42.75 -53.26 -3.20
N TYR A 2 41.97 -52.83 -2.20
CA TYR A 2 42.47 -52.39 -0.90
C TYR A 2 42.77 -53.58 0.02
N ASP A 3 43.59 -54.52 -0.44
CA ASP A 3 43.80 -55.81 0.23
C ASP A 3 44.59 -55.67 1.54
N GLU A 4 45.42 -54.62 1.64
CA GLU A 4 46.10 -54.27 2.88
C GLU A 4 45.30 -53.24 3.70
N PHE A 5 45.04 -53.60 4.97
CA PHE A 5 44.34 -52.74 5.93
C PHE A 5 44.97 -51.34 6.06
N LYS A 6 46.29 -51.21 5.89
CA LYS A 6 47.00 -49.92 5.94
C LYS A 6 46.44 -48.94 4.89
N HIS A 7 46.30 -49.40 3.65
CA HIS A 7 45.78 -48.60 2.53
C HIS A 7 44.29 -48.33 2.70
N PHE A 8 43.51 -49.34 3.11
CA PHE A 8 42.08 -49.18 3.39
C PHE A 8 41.82 -48.15 4.51
N SER A 9 42.61 -48.20 5.59
CA SER A 9 42.48 -47.28 6.71
C SER A 9 42.83 -45.85 6.32
N SER A 10 43.92 -45.62 5.58
CA SER A 10 44.33 -44.28 5.18
C SER A 10 43.46 -43.65 4.11
N GLU A 11 43.05 -44.43 3.12
CA GLU A 11 42.37 -43.89 1.93
C GLU A 11 40.86 -43.87 2.05
N VAL A 12 40.27 -44.82 2.78
CA VAL A 12 38.82 -44.96 2.87
C VAL A 12 38.34 -44.54 4.26
N ILE A 13 38.72 -45.27 5.31
CA ILE A 13 38.12 -45.08 6.64
C ILE A 13 38.42 -43.67 7.19
N LYS A 14 39.69 -43.27 7.22
CA LYS A 14 40.06 -41.95 7.80
C LYS A 14 39.50 -40.78 7.00
N LYS A 15 39.46 -40.88 5.67
CA LYS A 15 38.90 -39.81 4.83
C LYS A 15 37.39 -39.70 5.02
N ALA A 16 36.67 -40.82 4.99
CA ALA A 16 35.23 -40.86 5.21
C ALA A 16 34.86 -40.33 6.60
N VAL A 17 35.56 -40.77 7.66
CA VAL A 17 35.31 -40.27 9.03
C VAL A 17 35.54 -38.75 9.12
N LYS A 18 36.61 -38.25 8.50
CA LYS A 18 36.89 -36.81 8.48
C LYS A 18 35.78 -36.02 7.77
N GLU A 19 35.29 -36.52 6.65
CA GLU A 19 34.22 -35.88 5.89
C GLU A 19 32.88 -35.92 6.64
N VAL A 20 32.50 -37.07 7.21
CA VAL A 20 31.28 -37.21 8.01
C VAL A 20 31.31 -36.26 9.21
N ASN A 21 32.41 -36.20 9.95
CA ASN A 21 32.53 -35.30 11.11
C ASN A 21 32.54 -33.81 10.71
N LEU A 22 32.94 -33.49 9.48
CA LEU A 22 32.93 -32.12 8.95
C LEU A 22 31.54 -31.69 8.46
N VAL A 23 30.80 -32.58 7.79
CA VAL A 23 29.59 -32.23 7.07
C VAL A 23 28.32 -32.56 7.87
N SER A 24 28.31 -33.66 8.62
CA SER A 24 27.12 -34.20 9.28
C SER A 24 26.89 -33.66 10.71
N ASN A 25 25.71 -33.95 11.25
CA ASN A 25 25.28 -33.62 12.62
C ASN A 25 25.75 -34.68 13.63
N ILE A 26 26.52 -35.67 13.20
CA ILE A 26 27.07 -36.75 14.02
C ILE A 26 28.59 -36.69 14.06
N LEU A 27 29.16 -37.17 15.16
CA LEU A 27 30.57 -37.46 15.32
C LEU A 27 30.77 -38.97 15.30
N VAL A 28 31.60 -39.44 14.38
CA VAL A 28 31.94 -40.84 14.19
C VAL A 28 33.39 -41.07 14.59
N THR A 29 33.63 -42.08 15.42
CA THR A 29 34.97 -42.52 15.82
C THR A 29 35.16 -44.02 15.52
N PRO A 30 36.15 -44.40 14.69
CA PRO A 30 36.43 -45.81 14.41
C PRO A 30 37.29 -46.47 15.50
N GLU A 31 36.87 -47.65 15.95
CA GLU A 31 37.62 -48.55 16.81
C GLU A 31 37.97 -49.84 16.06
N TYR A 32 39.20 -50.32 16.22
CA TYR A 32 39.70 -51.50 15.53
C TYR A 32 40.00 -52.62 16.52
N LYS A 33 39.42 -53.80 16.30
CA LYS A 33 39.74 -54.99 17.07
C LYS A 33 40.71 -55.86 16.29
N ARG A 34 41.83 -56.19 16.95
CA ARG A 34 42.90 -57.00 16.36
C ARG A 34 42.77 -58.45 16.81
N GLU A 35 42.88 -59.37 15.85
CA GLU A 35 43.12 -60.79 16.10
C GLU A 35 44.54 -61.12 15.67
N ALA A 36 45.39 -61.45 16.64
CA ALA A 36 46.83 -61.59 16.44
C ALA A 36 47.43 -60.38 15.70
N ARG A 37 47.92 -60.56 14.47
CA ARG A 37 48.59 -59.50 13.70
C ARG A 37 47.65 -58.71 12.79
N ARG A 38 46.42 -59.19 12.54
CA ARG A 38 45.46 -58.57 11.61
C ARG A 38 44.34 -57.83 12.33
N VAL A 39 43.75 -56.83 11.68
CA VAL A 39 42.48 -56.21 12.14
C VAL A 39 41.35 -57.08 11.61
N ALA A 40 40.51 -57.60 12.51
CA ALA A 40 39.43 -58.51 12.17
C ALA A 40 38.08 -57.80 12.12
N GLU A 41 37.86 -56.82 13.00
CA GLU A 41 36.59 -56.11 13.12
C GLU A 41 36.81 -54.61 13.26
N ILE A 42 35.84 -53.84 12.76
CA ILE A 42 35.75 -52.39 12.92
C ILE A 42 34.41 -52.06 13.57
N ARG A 43 34.43 -51.21 14.59
CA ARG A 43 33.25 -50.62 15.22
C ARG A 43 33.30 -49.12 15.04
N PHE A 44 32.15 -48.50 14.82
CA PHE A 44 32.01 -47.04 14.80
C PHE A 44 31.20 -46.60 16.01
N LEU A 45 31.80 -45.75 16.84
CA LEU A 45 31.08 -45.03 17.88
C LEU A 45 30.45 -43.80 17.25
N VAL A 46 29.14 -43.66 17.40
CA VAL A 46 28.37 -42.53 16.87
C VAL A 46 27.88 -41.72 18.05
N ALA A 47 28.21 -40.43 18.07
CA ALA A 47 27.71 -39.45 19.00
C ALA A 47 27.08 -38.28 18.22
N GLU A 48 26.23 -37.49 18.87
CA GLU A 48 25.75 -36.24 18.27
C GLU A 48 26.84 -35.17 18.29
N ASN A 49 26.87 -34.30 17.28
CA ASN A 49 27.83 -33.20 17.18
C ASN A 49 27.28 -31.94 17.88
N PRO A 50 27.78 -31.57 19.08
CA PRO A 50 27.21 -30.46 19.86
C PRO A 50 27.36 -29.10 19.17
N GLN A 51 28.36 -28.95 18.28
CA GLN A 51 28.67 -27.67 17.63
C GLN A 51 27.89 -27.45 16.33
N LYS A 52 27.35 -28.50 15.70
CA LYS A 52 26.47 -28.38 14.52
C LYS A 52 24.98 -28.30 14.86
N SER A 53 24.60 -28.65 16.07
CA SER A 53 23.22 -28.49 16.58
C SER A 53 22.75 -27.03 16.66
N VAL A 54 23.65 -26.06 16.54
CA VAL A 54 23.27 -24.63 16.55
C VAL A 54 22.48 -24.24 15.29
N TYR A 55 22.58 -24.98 14.19
CA TYR A 55 21.82 -24.67 12.97
C TYR A 55 20.44 -25.34 12.86
N ASP A 56 20.13 -26.33 13.71
CA ASP A 56 18.84 -27.05 13.65
C ASP A 56 18.14 -27.24 15.01
N GLY A 57 18.72 -26.85 16.16
CA GLY A 57 18.12 -27.21 17.46
C GLY A 57 18.55 -26.44 18.72
N GLY A 58 19.13 -25.25 18.61
CA GLY A 58 19.09 -24.29 19.73
C GLY A 58 17.85 -23.43 19.52
N ASP A 59 16.97 -23.29 20.53
CA ASP A 59 15.80 -22.39 20.57
C ASP A 59 14.40 -23.05 20.43
N GLU A 60 14.13 -24.30 20.83
CA GLU A 60 12.71 -24.76 20.86
C GLU A 60 11.85 -23.85 21.75
N ASP A 61 12.32 -23.53 22.95
CA ASP A 61 11.63 -22.59 23.85
C ASP A 61 11.50 -21.17 23.27
N ASP A 62 12.51 -20.68 22.57
CA ASP A 62 12.51 -19.32 22.02
C ASP A 62 11.72 -19.24 20.71
N GLN A 63 11.74 -20.28 19.87
CA GLN A 63 10.84 -20.40 18.73
C GLN A 63 9.38 -20.54 19.17
N ASP A 64 9.10 -21.27 20.24
CA ASP A 64 7.75 -21.39 20.78
C ASP A 64 7.26 -20.07 21.38
N LYS A 65 8.13 -19.32 22.06
CA LYS A 65 7.84 -17.93 22.46
C LYS A 65 7.59 -17.03 21.25
N ILE A 66 8.36 -17.18 20.16
CA ILE A 66 8.15 -16.43 18.92
C ILE A 66 6.81 -16.81 18.28
N ARG A 67 6.45 -18.09 18.22
CA ARG A 67 5.16 -18.56 17.69
C ARG A 67 3.99 -18.03 18.51
N ALA A 68 4.16 -17.87 19.82
CA ALA A 68 3.17 -17.26 20.70
C ALA A 68 3.10 -15.72 20.59
N SER A 69 4.08 -15.07 19.94
CA SER A 69 4.16 -13.62 19.86
C SER A 69 3.12 -12.99 18.93
N ASP A 70 2.77 -11.73 19.21
CA ASP A 70 1.88 -10.93 18.37
C ASP A 70 2.46 -10.72 16.96
N SER A 71 3.76 -10.49 16.86
CA SER A 71 4.46 -10.28 15.59
C SER A 71 4.28 -11.48 14.66
N PHE A 72 4.41 -12.70 15.19
CA PHE A 72 4.26 -13.93 14.41
C PHE A 72 2.83 -14.11 13.89
N ARG A 73 1.83 -13.91 14.76
CA ARG A 73 0.41 -14.00 14.39
C ARG A 73 0.03 -13.01 13.28
N ARG A 74 0.55 -11.78 13.35
CA ARG A 74 0.29 -10.75 12.33
C ARG A 74 0.97 -11.08 11.00
N LEU A 75 2.24 -11.47 11.02
CA LEU A 75 2.98 -11.83 9.80
C LEU A 75 2.35 -13.02 9.07
N THR A 76 1.95 -14.06 9.82
CA THR A 76 1.28 -15.23 9.25
C THR A 76 -0.11 -14.89 8.69
N ALA A 77 -0.87 -14.00 9.34
CA ALA A 77 -2.15 -13.50 8.83
C ALA A 77 -1.99 -12.73 7.50
N LEU A 78 -0.85 -12.07 7.28
CA LEU A 78 -0.51 -11.42 6.00
C LEU A 78 -0.08 -12.42 4.91
N GLY A 79 0.12 -13.70 5.25
CA GLY A 79 0.56 -14.74 4.32
C GLY A 79 2.08 -14.92 4.24
N ILE A 80 2.84 -14.44 5.23
CA ILE A 80 4.25 -14.80 5.41
C ILE A 80 4.32 -16.21 5.99
N GLY A 81 5.15 -17.08 5.39
CA GLY A 81 5.32 -18.45 5.88
C GLY A 81 6.06 -18.52 7.23
N ASP A 82 5.69 -19.49 8.05
CA ASP A 82 6.13 -19.62 9.45
C ASP A 82 7.65 -19.52 9.65
N ARG A 83 8.43 -20.26 8.85
CA ARG A 83 9.89 -20.25 8.94
C ARG A 83 10.47 -18.85 8.69
N LEU A 84 9.92 -18.13 7.71
CA LEU A 84 10.38 -16.78 7.37
C LEU A 84 9.97 -15.77 8.44
N ALA A 85 8.76 -15.89 9.01
CA ALA A 85 8.32 -15.05 10.11
C ALA A 85 9.21 -15.23 11.35
N ILE A 86 9.59 -16.47 11.68
CA ILE A 86 10.52 -16.76 12.78
C ILE A 86 11.88 -16.10 12.51
N THR A 87 12.43 -16.28 11.31
CA THR A 87 13.72 -15.66 10.94
C THR A 87 13.69 -14.13 11.07
N TRP A 88 12.63 -13.47 10.59
CA TRP A 88 12.50 -12.02 10.69
C TRP A 88 12.41 -11.53 12.13
N ILE A 89 11.66 -12.24 12.98
CA ILE A 89 11.50 -11.89 14.39
C ILE A 89 12.81 -12.11 15.17
N GLN A 90 13.56 -13.18 14.87
CA GLN A 90 14.86 -13.43 15.48
C GLN A 90 15.90 -12.38 15.07
N GLN A 91 15.89 -11.94 13.81
CA GLN A 91 16.85 -10.97 13.29
C GLN A 91 16.53 -9.53 13.73
N GLU A 92 15.30 -9.08 13.52
CA GLU A 92 14.88 -7.70 13.77
C GLU A 92 13.44 -7.66 14.31
N PRO A 93 13.22 -7.93 15.62
CA PRO A 93 11.88 -8.11 16.17
C PRO A 93 11.01 -6.85 16.08
N ALA A 94 11.59 -5.67 16.32
CA ALA A 94 10.90 -4.40 16.22
C ALA A 94 10.46 -4.10 14.78
N ARG A 95 11.34 -4.38 13.80
CA ARG A 95 11.07 -4.18 12.39
C ARG A 95 10.00 -5.13 11.86
N ALA A 96 10.07 -6.40 12.26
CA ALA A 96 9.10 -7.42 11.89
C ALA A 96 7.67 -7.02 12.31
N LEU A 97 7.53 -6.49 13.54
CA LEU A 97 6.26 -5.97 14.03
C LEU A 97 5.80 -4.73 13.26
N GLN A 98 6.69 -3.76 13.04
CA GLN A 98 6.38 -2.53 12.30
C GLN A 98 5.93 -2.83 10.86
N THR A 99 6.62 -3.72 10.16
CA THR A 99 6.22 -4.17 8.83
C THR A 99 4.83 -4.78 8.84
N ALA A 100 4.54 -5.65 9.82
CA ALA A 100 3.22 -6.27 9.92
C ALA A 100 2.11 -5.24 10.12
N ILE A 101 2.28 -4.31 11.07
CA ILE A 101 1.30 -3.23 11.34
C ILE A 101 1.10 -2.36 10.09
N TYR A 102 2.19 -1.92 9.46
CA TYR A 102 2.14 -1.04 8.30
C TYR A 102 1.40 -1.69 7.12
N VAL A 103 1.70 -2.96 6.84
CA VAL A 103 1.06 -3.70 5.74
C VAL A 103 -0.40 -3.98 6.06
N GLU A 104 -0.76 -4.31 7.31
CA GLU A 104 -2.16 -4.46 7.74
C GLU A 104 -2.98 -3.18 7.49
N GLU A 105 -2.43 -2.00 7.81
CA GLU A 105 -3.11 -0.73 7.56
C GLU A 105 -3.31 -0.45 6.08
N LYS A 106 -2.28 -0.68 5.25
CA LYS A 106 -2.39 -0.52 3.79
C LYS A 106 -3.36 -1.53 3.17
N ALA A 107 -3.37 -2.77 3.66
CA ALA A 107 -4.32 -3.79 3.24
C ALA A 107 -5.75 -3.38 3.56
N ARG A 108 -6.01 -2.87 4.77
CA ARG A 108 -7.33 -2.38 5.20
C ARG A 108 -7.82 -1.22 4.33
N LYS A 109 -6.92 -0.36 3.87
CA LYS A 109 -7.21 0.76 2.97
C LYS A 109 -7.32 0.35 1.49
N ASN A 110 -7.20 -0.94 1.15
CA ASN A 110 -7.15 -1.45 -0.23
C ASN A 110 -6.06 -0.78 -1.10
N GLN A 111 -4.91 -0.45 -0.49
CA GLN A 111 -3.79 0.25 -1.15
C GLN A 111 -2.70 -0.70 -1.65
N ILE A 112 -2.91 -2.02 -1.58
CA ILE A 112 -1.96 -3.03 -2.03
C ILE A 112 -2.47 -3.61 -3.35
N SER A 113 -1.69 -3.48 -4.42
CA SER A 113 -2.03 -3.95 -5.77
C SER A 113 -1.82 -5.47 -5.99
N GLY A 114 -1.48 -6.22 -4.94
CA GLY A 114 -1.16 -7.64 -5.01
C GLY A 114 -1.32 -8.35 -3.65
N SER A 115 -0.58 -9.43 -3.44
CA SER A 115 -0.62 -10.18 -2.17
C SER A 115 -0.01 -9.37 -1.02
N PRO A 116 -0.70 -9.25 0.14
CA PRO A 116 -0.17 -8.60 1.33
C PRO A 116 1.18 -9.19 1.78
N GLY A 117 1.37 -10.51 1.71
CA GLY A 117 2.61 -11.18 2.09
C GLY A 117 3.77 -10.87 1.13
N GLY A 118 3.49 -10.79 -0.17
CA GLY A 118 4.49 -10.37 -1.16
C GLY A 118 4.94 -8.93 -0.94
N TYR A 119 3.98 -8.05 -0.60
CA TYR A 119 4.28 -6.66 -0.24
C TYR A 119 5.08 -6.56 1.06
N ALA A 120 4.70 -7.31 2.11
CA ALA A 120 5.46 -7.38 3.36
C ALA A 120 6.91 -7.81 3.14
N ARG A 121 7.15 -8.82 2.29
CA ARG A 121 8.51 -9.24 1.90
C ARG A 121 9.30 -8.11 1.25
N SER A 122 8.68 -7.40 0.32
CA SER A 122 9.35 -6.26 -0.34
C SER A 122 9.74 -5.14 0.63
N ILE A 123 8.94 -4.89 1.68
CA ILE A 123 9.22 -3.84 2.68
C ILE A 123 10.32 -4.28 3.65
N PHE A 124 10.26 -5.52 4.13
CA PHE A 124 11.24 -6.04 5.08
C PHE A 124 12.62 -6.26 4.44
N GLU A 125 12.68 -6.83 3.23
CA GLU A 125 13.95 -7.20 2.59
C GLU A 125 14.61 -6.01 1.87
N ASN A 126 13.85 -5.14 1.18
CA ASN A 126 14.46 -4.09 0.35
C ASN A 126 14.88 -2.84 1.11
N GLY A 127 14.88 -2.87 2.44
CA GLY A 127 15.44 -1.76 3.23
C GLY A 127 14.69 -0.43 3.07
N ASN A 128 13.44 -0.45 2.58
CA ASN A 128 12.59 0.74 2.66
C ASN A 128 12.44 1.05 4.15
N ASN A 129 13.17 2.09 4.59
CA ASN A 129 13.12 2.56 5.95
C ASN A 129 11.65 2.72 6.32
N LEU A 130 11.17 2.02 7.35
CA LEU A 130 9.78 2.13 7.81
C LEU A 130 9.47 3.52 8.38
N GLU A 131 10.49 4.40 8.43
CA GLU A 131 10.28 5.84 8.30
C GLU A 131 9.80 6.17 6.87
N ILE A 132 8.48 6.31 6.73
CA ILE A 132 7.77 6.79 5.52
C ILE A 132 8.72 7.53 4.59
N SER A 133 9.08 6.89 3.48
CA SER A 133 10.04 7.45 2.52
C SER A 133 9.61 8.88 2.16
N PRO A 134 10.53 9.86 2.09
CA PRO A 134 10.18 11.22 1.66
C PRO A 134 9.37 11.23 0.34
N LEU A 135 9.59 10.24 -0.53
CA LEU A 135 8.83 10.08 -1.77
C LEU A 135 7.37 9.66 -1.53
N GLU A 136 7.11 8.79 -0.55
CA GLU A 136 5.76 8.38 -0.17
C GLU A 136 5.00 9.53 0.50
N ARG A 137 5.66 10.32 1.37
CA ARG A 137 5.08 11.56 1.94
C ARG A 137 4.70 12.57 0.85
N LEU A 138 5.59 12.81 -0.10
CA LEU A 138 5.33 13.70 -1.23
C LEU A 138 4.19 13.19 -2.13
N GLN A 139 4.05 11.87 -2.28
CA GLN A 139 2.94 11.29 -3.02
C GLN A 139 1.60 11.44 -2.27
N GLU A 140 1.58 11.19 -0.97
CA GLU A 140 0.39 11.36 -0.13
C GLU A 140 -0.06 12.82 -0.07
N GLU A 141 0.87 13.77 0.09
CA GLU A 141 0.58 15.21 0.05
C GLU A 141 0.03 15.65 -1.31
N LYS A 142 0.58 15.13 -2.41
CA LYS A 142 0.07 15.42 -3.76
C LYS A 142 -1.34 14.87 -3.97
N ILE A 143 -1.63 13.66 -3.48
CA ILE A 143 -2.95 13.05 -3.58
C ILE A 143 -3.96 13.80 -2.71
N ALA A 144 -3.58 14.19 -1.48
CA ALA A 144 -4.42 14.98 -0.60
C ALA A 144 -4.68 16.39 -1.16
N ALA A 145 -3.65 17.04 -1.72
CA ALA A 145 -3.79 18.30 -2.42
C ALA A 145 -4.73 18.18 -3.62
N ALA A 146 -4.56 17.15 -4.47
CA ALA A 146 -5.44 16.91 -5.61
C ALA A 146 -6.90 16.70 -5.20
N LYS A 147 -7.16 15.88 -4.17
CA LYS A 147 -8.51 15.67 -3.64
C LYS A 147 -9.13 16.95 -3.08
N SER A 148 -8.36 17.73 -2.30
CA SER A 148 -8.84 19.00 -1.75
C SER A 148 -9.14 20.04 -2.85
N GLN A 149 -8.36 20.05 -3.94
CA GLN A 149 -8.59 20.91 -5.10
C GLN A 149 -9.84 20.46 -5.86
N GLU A 150 -10.06 19.15 -6.01
CA GLU A 150 -11.25 18.61 -6.66
C GLU A 150 -12.53 18.88 -5.84
N GLU A 151 -12.47 18.75 -4.52
CA GLU A 151 -13.56 19.10 -3.61
C GLU A 151 -13.85 20.61 -3.62
N LYS A 152 -12.82 21.46 -3.60
CA LYS A 152 -12.97 22.91 -3.78
C LYS A 152 -13.60 23.25 -5.13
N LYS A 153 -13.20 22.56 -6.21
CA LYS A 153 -13.79 22.76 -7.54
C LYS A 153 -15.26 22.34 -7.56
N LYS A 154 -15.60 21.16 -7.01
CA LYS A 154 -17.00 20.68 -6.91
C LYS A 154 -17.88 21.60 -6.08
N THR A 155 -17.38 22.13 -4.96
CA THR A 155 -18.14 23.08 -4.13
C THR A 155 -18.35 24.42 -4.80
N VAL A 156 -17.33 24.95 -5.50
CA VAL A 156 -17.47 26.19 -6.30
C VAL A 156 -18.43 26.01 -7.47
N GLU A 157 -18.36 24.88 -8.17
CA GLU A 157 -19.24 24.54 -9.30
C GLU A 157 -20.69 24.34 -8.82
N ALA A 158 -20.91 23.59 -7.74
CA ALA A 158 -22.23 23.43 -7.13
C ALA A 158 -22.82 24.76 -6.64
N ALA A 159 -21.99 25.64 -6.06
CA ALA A 159 -22.44 26.97 -5.66
C ALA A 159 -22.76 27.88 -6.86
N ALA A 160 -22.03 27.78 -7.96
CA ALA A 160 -22.32 28.51 -9.19
C ALA A 160 -23.63 28.03 -9.83
N ASP A 161 -23.85 26.71 -9.88
CA ASP A 161 -25.07 26.09 -10.39
C ASP A 161 -26.30 26.46 -9.55
N ALA A 162 -26.17 26.49 -8.21
CA ALA A 162 -27.25 26.92 -7.32
C ALA A 162 -27.68 28.37 -7.63
N ARG A 163 -26.73 29.31 -7.75
CA ARG A 163 -27.02 30.71 -8.11
C ARG A 163 -27.64 30.85 -9.50
N ALA A 164 -27.20 30.06 -10.47
CA ALA A 164 -27.76 30.04 -11.81
C ALA A 164 -29.23 29.55 -11.82
N ARG A 165 -29.55 28.56 -10.98
CA ARG A 165 -30.92 28.06 -10.79
C ARG A 165 -31.81 29.08 -10.10
N GLU A 166 -31.34 29.71 -9.03
CA GLU A 166 -32.08 30.76 -8.30
C GLU A 166 -32.39 31.98 -9.17
N THR A 167 -31.39 32.48 -9.91
CA THR A 167 -31.57 33.59 -10.86
C THR A 167 -32.55 33.23 -11.97
N SER A 168 -32.48 32.01 -12.51
CA SER A 168 -33.43 31.53 -13.53
C SER A 168 -34.85 31.38 -12.98
N ALA A 169 -35.00 30.90 -11.74
CA ALA A 169 -36.29 30.80 -11.06
C ALA A 169 -36.90 32.20 -10.80
N ALA A 170 -36.10 33.15 -10.33
CA ALA A 170 -36.52 34.54 -10.14
C ALA A 170 -36.92 35.21 -11.48
N ILE A 171 -36.19 34.95 -12.56
CA ILE A 171 -36.57 35.42 -13.91
C ILE A 171 -37.91 34.83 -14.35
N LYS A 172 -38.16 33.55 -14.08
CA LYS A 172 -39.42 32.89 -14.44
C LYS A 172 -40.61 33.44 -13.64
N ALA A 173 -40.39 33.79 -12.38
CA ALA A 173 -41.41 34.34 -11.49
C ALA A 173 -41.82 35.80 -11.79
N LEU A 174 -41.05 36.54 -12.61
CA LEU A 174 -41.38 37.92 -12.98
C LEU A 174 -42.70 38.03 -13.73
N SER A 175 -43.56 38.92 -13.24
CA SER A 175 -44.82 39.30 -13.89
C SER A 175 -44.57 40.12 -15.17
N ILE A 176 -45.57 40.19 -16.04
CA ILE A 176 -45.49 40.95 -17.31
C ILE A 176 -45.25 42.44 -17.04
N ALA A 177 -45.87 43.01 -16.00
CA ALA A 177 -45.69 44.41 -15.62
C ALA A 177 -44.24 44.71 -15.17
N GLU A 178 -43.61 43.80 -14.44
CA GLU A 178 -42.21 43.94 -13.99
C GLU A 178 -41.23 43.74 -15.15
N ARG A 179 -41.50 42.81 -16.06
CA ARG A 179 -40.72 42.63 -17.29
C ARG A 179 -40.71 43.90 -18.13
N ARG A 180 -41.85 44.58 -18.28
CA ARG A 180 -41.94 45.87 -18.97
C ARG A 180 -41.11 46.96 -18.31
N LYS A 181 -41.15 47.07 -16.97
CA LYS A 181 -40.31 48.03 -16.21
C LYS A 181 -38.82 47.76 -16.40
N LEU A 182 -38.41 46.48 -16.36
CA LEU A 182 -37.02 46.08 -16.55
C LEU A 182 -36.56 46.27 -18.00
N ALA A 183 -37.43 46.03 -18.99
CA ALA A 183 -37.15 46.32 -20.39
C ALA A 183 -36.99 47.84 -20.63
N ALA A 184 -37.84 48.68 -20.05
CA ALA A 184 -37.69 50.13 -20.13
C ALA A 184 -36.36 50.60 -19.52
N LYS A 185 -35.93 49.99 -18.39
CA LYS A 185 -34.62 50.27 -17.79
C LYS A 185 -33.46 49.83 -18.68
N TYR A 186 -33.54 48.66 -19.31
CA TYR A 186 -32.53 48.19 -20.26
C TYR A 186 -32.35 49.13 -21.46
N LEU A 187 -33.46 49.66 -21.99
CA LEU A 187 -33.43 50.63 -23.09
C LEU A 187 -32.85 51.97 -22.65
N ALA A 188 -33.14 52.41 -21.42
CA ALA A 188 -32.54 53.63 -20.84
C ALA A 188 -31.02 53.49 -20.59
N ASP A 189 -30.55 52.29 -20.23
CA ASP A 189 -29.12 51.97 -20.05
C ASP A 189 -28.37 51.80 -21.41
N GLY A 190 -29.01 52.09 -22.54
CA GLY A 190 -28.38 52.05 -23.88
C GLY A 190 -28.51 50.73 -24.64
N GLY A 191 -29.39 49.83 -24.19
CA GLY A 191 -29.70 48.58 -24.89
C GLY A 191 -30.40 48.77 -26.23
N LYS A 192 -30.12 47.90 -27.20
CA LYS A 192 -30.84 47.87 -28.49
C LYS A 192 -32.23 47.25 -28.28
N GLY A 193 -33.28 47.89 -28.82
CA GLY A 193 -34.65 47.42 -28.66
C GLY A 193 -35.58 47.75 -29.81
N ILE A 194 -35.05 47.68 -31.03
CA ILE A 194 -35.83 47.96 -32.26
C ILE A 194 -36.98 46.96 -32.39
N SER A 195 -36.83 45.75 -31.83
CA SER A 195 -37.81 44.67 -31.90
C SER A 195 -38.62 44.46 -30.61
N TYR A 196 -38.64 45.43 -29.70
CA TYR A 196 -39.33 45.33 -28.41
C TYR A 196 -40.86 45.32 -28.57
N GLN A 197 -41.52 44.32 -27.97
CA GLN A 197 -42.97 44.18 -27.95
C GLN A 197 -43.51 44.56 -26.56
N ASN A 198 -44.28 45.65 -26.49
CA ASN A 198 -44.83 46.14 -25.23
C ASN A 198 -45.89 45.18 -24.65
N GLU A 199 -46.73 44.55 -25.49
CA GLU A 199 -47.81 43.67 -25.04
C GLU A 199 -47.30 42.43 -24.29
N THR A 200 -46.23 41.81 -24.79
CA THR A 200 -45.64 40.58 -24.24
C THR A 200 -44.43 40.83 -23.34
N GLY A 201 -43.84 42.03 -23.40
CA GLY A 201 -42.63 42.38 -22.64
C GLY A 201 -41.38 41.62 -23.15
N THR A 202 -41.35 41.25 -24.43
CA THR A 202 -40.28 40.46 -25.05
C THR A 202 -39.70 41.11 -26.30
N PHE A 203 -38.49 40.68 -26.69
CA PHE A 203 -37.83 41.11 -27.93
C PHE A 203 -38.05 40.03 -29.00
N LYS A 204 -38.43 40.46 -30.22
CA LYS A 204 -38.66 39.54 -31.35
C LYS A 204 -37.33 39.07 -31.97
N ASP A 205 -36.33 39.95 -32.02
CA ASP A 205 -35.00 39.62 -32.56
C ASP A 205 -34.20 38.73 -31.59
N VAL A 206 -33.51 37.73 -32.12
CA VAL A 206 -32.79 36.74 -31.32
C VAL A 206 -31.55 37.33 -30.67
N LEU A 207 -30.84 38.27 -31.33
CA LEU A 207 -29.66 38.92 -30.78
C LEU A 207 -30.05 39.90 -29.67
N GLU A 208 -31.08 40.72 -29.90
CA GLU A 208 -31.62 41.63 -28.87
C GLU A 208 -32.17 40.85 -27.67
N ARG A 209 -32.89 39.75 -27.91
CA ARG A 209 -33.41 38.88 -26.83
C ARG A 209 -32.28 38.25 -26.02
N THR A 210 -31.20 37.82 -26.67
CA THR A 210 -30.03 37.21 -25.99
C THR A 210 -29.29 38.26 -25.18
N ALA A 211 -29.08 39.46 -25.72
CA ALA A 211 -28.46 40.58 -25.03
C ALA A 211 -29.28 41.05 -23.82
N TYR A 212 -30.60 41.21 -23.98
CA TYR A 212 -31.51 41.53 -22.89
C TYR A 212 -31.54 40.44 -21.81
N THR A 213 -31.55 39.15 -22.20
CA THR A 213 -31.56 38.04 -21.23
C THR A 213 -30.25 37.98 -20.44
N ALA A 214 -29.11 38.26 -21.07
CA ALA A 214 -27.81 38.34 -20.40
C ALA A 214 -27.78 39.50 -19.39
N TRP A 215 -28.24 40.68 -19.80
CA TRP A 215 -28.37 41.84 -18.91
C TRP A 215 -29.34 41.56 -17.75
N LEU A 216 -30.51 40.99 -18.02
CA LEU A 216 -31.54 40.67 -17.04
C LEU A 216 -31.02 39.67 -15.98
N ARG A 217 -30.27 38.65 -16.41
CA ARG A 217 -29.60 37.71 -15.49
C ARG A 217 -28.61 38.42 -14.58
N ALA A 218 -27.79 39.32 -15.11
CA ALA A 218 -26.83 40.08 -14.32
C ALA A 218 -27.52 41.01 -13.31
N THR A 219 -28.58 41.72 -13.73
CA THR A 219 -29.34 42.63 -12.86
C THR A 219 -30.04 41.88 -11.72
N ILE A 220 -30.63 40.72 -11.99
CA ILE A 220 -31.33 39.92 -10.98
C ILE A 220 -30.33 39.21 -10.06
N ALA A 221 -29.21 38.71 -10.59
CA ALA A 221 -28.13 38.17 -9.77
C ALA A 221 -27.57 39.21 -8.80
N ALA A 222 -27.41 40.47 -9.24
CA ALA A 222 -27.00 41.57 -8.37
C ALA A 222 -28.05 41.90 -7.30
N ARG A 223 -29.35 41.79 -7.62
CA ARG A 223 -30.45 42.01 -6.68
C ARG A 223 -30.59 40.90 -5.63
N ILE A 224 -30.25 39.66 -5.96
CA ILE A 224 -30.28 38.51 -5.03
C ILE A 224 -29.08 38.56 -4.06
N LYS A 225 -27.96 39.14 -4.49
CA LYS A 225 -26.72 39.25 -3.71
C LYS A 225 -26.68 40.46 -2.77
N ALA A 226 -27.51 41.48 -3.02
CA ALA A 226 -27.64 42.70 -2.21
C ALA A 226 -28.64 42.51 -1.07
#